data_AF-A0A7J4KIH4-F1
#
_entry.id   AF-A0A7J4KIH4-F1
#
_cell.length_a   1.000
_cell.length_b   1.000
_cell.length_c   1.000
_cell.angle_alpha   90.00
_cell.angle_beta   90.00
_cell.angle_gamma   90.00
#
_symmetry.space_group_name_H-M   'P 1'
#
loop_
_entity.id
_entity.type
_entity.pdbx_description
1 polymer ?
#
loop_
_entity_poly.entity_id
_entity_poly.type
_entity_poly.pdbx_seq_one_letter_code
_entity_poly.pdbx_strand_id
1 'polypeptide(L)'
;MAFKIKIRDRRFYIPRAIRMQEKMDLNAFYNIKTRHGRFAASFIIYLGEKDERIRIPKKIGQDLRLKMADEVEVTRISKIVRSPTPKDFLNKNYIDLFYFIPKKTYSNLPVICREYTKMHKKFLECWYSSKGRPSELSLKRFVSTDFLELCGYYQAEGSKLKLRARQGRNFLFTNSSPRIISNVVRKLFDIGLEPEVISLYCRYDKSLAKRGAGPKIRRFCSNLGLNGARLKIRSASRIENFVSIVAVTNSLFGETIMNAMDYFRKRFAYKIKDSEKELCYKFLRGLFDGDGSIFVHRDKSLHIRIMLYEGRKEYVRDYANILQNLGICGKITKVKNKNPYILTVNGNWQVLSKFLKGHILSLNIKKQEMLLNAINQHERFRTMEPLFLFADGKSMATYELRQRTGWKYGWMHTWLRRRARERIITLIRKRKINGTLNNVWRLSKLGTEELNTLLTVKEGLKRLHKD
;
A
#
# COMPACT_ATOMS: atom_id res chain seq x y z
N MET A 1 43.44 3.49 -21.53
CA MET A 1 43.86 4.81 -22.06
C MET A 1 42.96 5.88 -21.49
N ALA A 2 43.50 7.06 -21.24
CA ALA A 2 42.71 8.19 -20.77
C ALA A 2 42.40 9.13 -21.94
N PHE A 3 41.12 9.48 -22.12
CA PHE A 3 40.70 10.37 -23.20
C PHE A 3 40.31 11.73 -22.66
N LYS A 4 40.79 12.82 -23.25
CA LYS A 4 40.30 14.16 -22.91
C LYS A 4 39.06 14.50 -23.73
N ILE A 5 37.98 14.87 -23.04
CA ILE A 5 36.71 15.25 -23.67
C ILE A 5 36.34 16.66 -23.22
N LYS A 6 36.18 17.56 -24.19
CA LYS A 6 35.76 18.94 -23.94
C LYS A 6 34.26 19.01 -23.63
N ILE A 7 33.90 19.70 -22.54
CA ILE A 7 32.51 19.94 -22.18
C ILE A 7 32.00 21.18 -22.90
N ARG A 8 30.88 21.02 -23.61
CA ARG A 8 30.11 22.14 -24.21
C ARG A 8 28.70 22.12 -23.66
N ASP A 9 28.21 23.24 -23.15
CA ASP A 9 26.84 23.42 -22.62
C ASP A 9 26.37 22.37 -21.57
N ARG A 10 27.29 21.96 -20.68
CA ARG A 10 27.07 20.86 -19.71
C ARG A 10 26.70 19.53 -20.38
N ARG A 11 27.15 19.32 -21.62
CA ARG A 11 27.01 18.07 -22.35
C ARG A 11 28.38 17.41 -22.50
N PHE A 12 28.32 16.10 -22.36
CA PHE A 12 29.38 15.16 -22.61
C PHE A 12 29.11 14.53 -23.97
N TYR A 13 30.09 14.63 -24.86
CA TYR A 13 30.04 14.01 -26.17
C TYR A 13 31.20 13.02 -26.24
N ILE A 14 30.93 11.76 -26.59
CA ILE A 14 31.98 10.78 -26.82
C ILE A 14 32.25 10.74 -28.34
N PRO A 15 33.38 11.30 -28.82
CA PRO A 15 33.78 11.23 -30.22
C PRO A 15 33.66 9.83 -30.80
N ARG A 16 33.26 9.76 -32.08
CA ARG A 16 33.12 8.49 -32.82
C ARG A 16 34.41 7.66 -32.79
N ALA A 17 35.57 8.31 -32.86
CA ALA A 17 36.87 7.64 -32.77
C ALA A 17 37.03 6.86 -31.45
N ILE A 18 36.70 7.47 -30.31
CA ILE A 18 36.72 6.81 -28.99
C ILE A 18 35.72 5.65 -28.95
N ARG A 19 34.52 5.84 -29.51
CA ARG A 19 33.49 4.79 -29.57
C ARG A 19 33.95 3.56 -30.35
N MET A 20 34.60 3.76 -31.50
CA MET A 20 35.15 2.66 -32.30
C MET A 20 36.30 1.97 -31.57
N GLN A 21 37.23 2.76 -31.01
CA GLN A 21 38.39 2.24 -30.29
C GLN A 21 37.98 1.40 -29.07
N GLU A 22 37.00 1.87 -28.30
CA GLU A 22 36.47 1.19 -27.11
C GLU A 22 35.38 0.16 -27.44
N LYS A 23 35.14 -0.12 -28.74
CA LYS A 23 34.13 -1.09 -29.23
C LYS A 23 32.76 -0.90 -28.56
N MET A 24 32.29 0.35 -28.52
CA MET A 24 31.01 0.68 -27.91
C MET A 24 29.84 0.36 -28.84
N ASP A 25 28.97 -0.55 -28.41
CA ASP A 25 27.70 -0.89 -29.05
C ASP A 25 26.67 0.24 -28.92
N LEU A 26 25.91 0.43 -29.99
CA LEU A 26 24.69 1.25 -29.94
C LEU A 26 23.60 0.53 -29.12
N ASN A 27 22.67 1.32 -28.60
CA ASN A 27 21.56 0.89 -27.75
C ASN A 27 21.99 0.17 -26.46
N ALA A 28 23.16 0.54 -25.93
CA ALA A 28 23.73 -0.04 -24.71
C ALA A 28 24.03 1.02 -23.64
N PHE A 29 24.13 0.55 -22.39
CA PHE A 29 24.51 1.37 -21.24
C PHE A 29 25.99 1.25 -20.95
N TYR A 30 26.59 2.38 -20.55
CA TYR A 30 28.00 2.44 -20.18
C TYR A 30 28.17 3.22 -18.88
N ASN A 31 29.06 2.76 -18.02
CA ASN A 31 29.57 3.54 -16.89
C ASN A 31 30.83 4.26 -17.36
N ILE A 32 30.84 5.58 -17.18
CA ILE A 32 31.98 6.43 -17.54
C ILE A 32 32.61 6.91 -16.24
N LYS A 33 33.88 6.56 -16.02
CA LYS A 33 34.68 7.14 -14.96
C LYS A 33 35.47 8.32 -15.52
N THR A 34 35.38 9.43 -14.82
CA THR A 34 35.93 10.72 -15.24
C THR A 34 36.74 11.37 -14.13
N ARG A 35 37.73 12.18 -14.52
CA ARG A 35 38.55 12.99 -13.63
C ARG A 35 38.71 14.42 -14.18
N HIS A 36 38.73 15.39 -13.28
CA HIS A 36 39.06 16.79 -13.57
C HIS A 36 39.99 17.30 -12.46
N GLY A 37 41.28 17.44 -12.77
CA GLY A 37 42.32 17.65 -11.75
C GLY A 37 42.31 16.52 -10.71
N ARG A 38 42.17 16.87 -9.42
CA ARG A 38 42.06 15.89 -8.32
C ARG A 38 40.66 15.30 -8.11
N PHE A 39 39.64 15.83 -8.79
CA PHE A 39 38.25 15.42 -8.59
C PHE A 39 37.90 14.27 -9.53
N ALA A 40 37.22 13.25 -9.01
CA ALA A 40 36.80 12.10 -9.79
C ALA A 40 35.30 11.84 -9.59
N ALA A 41 34.64 11.39 -10.65
CA ALA A 41 33.23 11.03 -10.62
C ALA A 41 32.94 9.90 -11.60
N SER A 42 31.83 9.19 -11.39
CA SER A 42 31.33 8.19 -12.33
C SER A 42 29.86 8.42 -12.62
N PHE A 43 29.44 8.20 -13.86
CA PHE A 43 28.04 8.30 -14.24
C PHE A 43 27.68 7.33 -15.35
N ILE A 44 26.40 6.94 -15.36
CA ILE A 44 25.85 6.05 -16.37
C ILE A 44 25.38 6.87 -17.56
N ILE A 45 25.60 6.33 -18.76
CA ILE A 45 25.09 6.87 -20.02
C ILE A 45 24.35 5.78 -20.80
N TYR A 46 23.45 6.20 -21.68
CA TYR A 46 22.84 5.34 -22.70
C TYR A 46 23.26 5.87 -24.05
N LEU A 47 23.91 5.03 -24.85
CA LEU A 47 24.32 5.37 -26.20
C LEU A 47 23.22 4.94 -27.17
N GLY A 48 22.36 5.86 -27.59
CA GLY A 48 21.29 5.60 -28.57
C GLY A 48 21.74 5.83 -30.01
N GLU A 49 20.95 5.36 -30.98
CA GLU A 49 21.23 5.54 -32.42
C GLU A 49 21.22 7.00 -32.89
N LYS A 50 20.34 7.84 -32.32
CA LYS A 50 20.09 9.21 -32.80
C LYS A 50 20.65 10.33 -31.93
N ASP A 51 21.05 10.03 -30.69
CA ASP A 51 21.35 11.06 -29.68
C ASP A 51 22.73 10.80 -29.05
N GLU A 52 23.75 11.39 -29.66
CA GLU A 52 25.15 11.24 -29.24
C GLU A 52 25.56 12.24 -28.15
N ARG A 53 24.68 13.19 -27.82
CA ARG A 53 24.94 14.28 -26.87
C ARG A 53 24.32 13.94 -25.52
N ILE A 54 25.16 13.49 -24.59
CA ILE A 54 24.70 13.10 -23.25
C ILE A 54 24.80 14.31 -22.32
N ARG A 55 23.76 14.62 -21.55
CA ARG A 55 23.84 15.71 -20.58
C ARG A 55 24.53 15.23 -19.32
N ILE A 56 25.56 15.95 -18.86
CA ILE A 56 26.21 15.64 -17.58
C ILE A 56 25.19 15.91 -16.47
N PRO A 57 24.92 14.94 -15.57
CA PRO A 57 24.07 15.21 -14.41
C PRO A 57 24.61 16.42 -13.63
N LYS A 58 23.73 17.31 -13.19
CA LYS A 58 24.14 18.56 -12.50
C LYS A 58 25.07 18.27 -11.31
N LYS A 59 24.77 17.21 -10.55
CA LYS A 59 25.57 16.77 -9.40
C LYS A 59 27.00 16.37 -9.81
N ILE A 60 27.14 15.58 -10.86
CA ILE A 60 28.46 15.20 -11.41
C ILE A 60 29.25 16.43 -11.87
N GLY A 61 28.57 17.41 -12.49
CA GLY A 61 29.16 18.70 -12.83
C GLY A 61 29.71 19.44 -11.60
N GLN A 62 29.01 19.38 -10.48
CA GLN A 62 29.41 19.98 -9.20
C GLN A 62 30.56 19.19 -8.54
N ASP A 63 30.47 17.86 -8.52
CA ASP A 63 31.47 16.96 -7.93
C ASP A 63 32.83 17.11 -8.63
N LEU A 64 32.82 17.27 -9.95
CA LEU A 64 34.01 17.52 -10.76
C LEU A 64 34.43 19.01 -10.81
N ARG A 65 33.66 19.92 -10.19
CA ARG A 65 33.85 21.38 -10.21
C ARG A 65 34.03 21.97 -11.61
N LEU A 66 33.21 21.52 -12.55
CA LEU A 66 33.35 21.87 -13.97
C LEU A 66 32.82 23.29 -14.26
N LYS A 67 33.62 24.07 -14.98
CA LYS A 67 33.28 25.34 -15.62
C LYS A 67 32.96 25.13 -17.11
N MET A 68 32.47 26.16 -17.77
CA MET A 68 32.25 26.10 -19.22
C MET A 68 33.58 25.96 -19.95
N ALA A 69 33.60 25.12 -20.99
CA ALA A 69 34.77 24.80 -21.81
C ALA A 69 35.87 23.95 -21.16
N ASP A 70 35.70 23.51 -19.90
CA ASP A 70 36.62 22.58 -19.23
C ASP A 70 36.72 21.24 -19.99
N GLU A 71 37.88 20.61 -19.88
CA GLU A 71 38.12 19.27 -20.38
C GLU A 71 38.10 18.26 -19.24
N VAL A 72 37.48 17.12 -19.50
CA VAL A 72 37.39 16.01 -18.54
C VAL A 72 38.13 14.82 -19.08
N GLU A 73 38.96 14.23 -18.24
CA GLU A 73 39.68 13.00 -18.54
C GLU A 73 38.75 11.81 -18.29
N VAL A 74 38.47 11.02 -19.32
CA VAL A 74 37.78 9.74 -19.22
C VAL A 74 38.82 8.68 -18.93
N THR A 75 38.80 8.16 -17.71
CA THR A 75 39.78 7.18 -17.23
C THR A 75 39.35 5.74 -17.51
N ARG A 76 38.04 5.50 -17.61
CA ARG A 76 37.50 4.17 -17.90
C ARG A 76 36.10 4.25 -18.49
N ILE A 77 35.85 3.44 -19.52
CA ILE A 77 34.53 3.14 -20.05
C ILE A 77 34.25 1.66 -19.79
N SER A 78 33.07 1.32 -19.27
CA SER A 78 32.69 -0.08 -19.08
C SER A 78 31.21 -0.29 -19.39
N LYS A 79 30.93 -1.25 -20.27
CA LYS A 79 29.56 -1.66 -20.61
C LYS A 79 28.84 -2.16 -19.36
N ILE A 80 27.58 -1.75 -19.19
CA ILE A 80 26.73 -2.17 -18.09
C ILE A 80 25.62 -3.05 -18.65
N VAL A 81 25.40 -4.18 -18.00
CA VAL A 81 24.29 -5.09 -18.30
C VAL A 81 23.29 -5.04 -17.14
N ARG A 82 22.00 -5.10 -17.48
CA ARG A 82 20.93 -5.14 -16.50
C ARG A 82 21.06 -6.43 -15.69
N SER A 83 20.90 -6.36 -14.37
CA SER A 83 20.81 -7.57 -13.55
C SER A 83 19.64 -8.46 -14.02
N PRO A 84 19.74 -9.80 -13.91
CA PRO A 84 18.67 -10.69 -14.29
C PRO A 84 17.45 -10.46 -13.38
N THR A 85 16.28 -10.29 -13.98
CA THR A 85 15.02 -10.13 -13.25
C THR A 85 14.69 -11.43 -12.51
N PRO A 86 14.29 -11.38 -11.23
CA PRO A 86 13.93 -12.57 -10.48
C PRO A 86 12.73 -13.28 -11.11
N LYS A 87 12.66 -14.62 -10.94
CA LYS A 87 11.56 -15.45 -11.44
C LYS A 87 10.28 -15.33 -10.61
N ASP A 88 10.41 -14.97 -9.34
CA ASP A 88 9.29 -14.83 -8.40
C ASP A 88 9.33 -13.45 -7.73
N PHE A 89 8.16 -12.96 -7.33
CA PHE A 89 7.98 -11.71 -6.60
C PHE A 89 8.21 -11.90 -5.10
N LEU A 90 8.10 -13.13 -4.58
CA LEU A 90 8.39 -13.45 -3.18
C LEU A 90 9.81 -13.99 -3.02
N ASN A 91 10.53 -13.42 -2.06
CA ASN A 91 11.75 -14.00 -1.52
C ASN A 91 11.55 -14.21 -0.02
N LYS A 92 11.33 -15.48 0.37
CA LYS A 92 10.90 -15.84 1.73
C LYS A 92 9.63 -15.06 2.09
N ASN A 93 9.71 -14.19 3.10
CA ASN A 93 8.59 -13.37 3.59
C ASN A 93 8.64 -11.91 3.09
N TYR A 94 9.46 -11.62 2.08
CA TYR A 94 9.63 -10.28 1.52
C TYR A 94 9.23 -10.22 0.06
N ILE A 95 8.77 -9.05 -0.37
CA ILE A 95 8.48 -8.74 -1.76
C ILE A 95 9.78 -8.24 -2.42
N ASP A 96 10.20 -8.89 -3.50
CA ASP A 96 11.31 -8.46 -4.34
C ASP A 96 10.80 -7.41 -5.35
N LEU A 97 11.08 -6.13 -5.07
CA LEU A 97 10.65 -5.03 -5.94
C LEU A 97 11.27 -5.12 -7.33
N PHE A 98 12.39 -5.82 -7.52
CA PHE A 98 13.00 -5.95 -8.83
C PHE A 98 12.09 -6.67 -9.84
N TYR A 99 11.22 -7.55 -9.33
CA TYR A 99 10.22 -8.26 -10.15
C TYR A 99 9.30 -7.30 -10.91
N PHE A 100 8.99 -6.13 -10.35
CA PHE A 100 8.02 -5.18 -10.91
C PHE A 100 8.65 -4.05 -11.74
N ILE A 101 9.98 -3.92 -11.70
CA ILE A 101 10.69 -2.89 -12.45
C ILE A 101 10.75 -3.32 -13.92
N PRO A 102 10.16 -2.58 -14.85
CA PRO A 102 10.10 -3.01 -16.24
C PRO A 102 11.48 -2.95 -16.91
N LYS A 103 11.66 -3.73 -17.98
CA LYS A 103 12.88 -3.67 -18.82
C LYS A 103 12.93 -2.39 -19.67
N LYS A 104 11.75 -1.87 -20.02
CA LYS A 104 11.57 -0.60 -20.74
C LYS A 104 10.44 0.18 -20.09
N THR A 105 10.57 1.51 -20.04
CA THR A 105 9.49 2.40 -19.59
C THR A 105 8.28 2.32 -20.52
N TYR A 106 7.12 2.87 -20.12
CA TYR A 106 5.96 3.02 -21.02
C TYR A 106 6.24 3.85 -22.28
N SER A 107 7.33 4.63 -22.33
CA SER A 107 7.82 5.30 -23.55
C SER A 107 8.83 4.50 -24.34
N ASN A 108 8.91 3.19 -24.10
CA ASN A 108 9.84 2.29 -24.76
C ASN A 108 11.32 2.65 -24.52
N LEU A 109 11.62 3.42 -23.46
CA LEU A 109 13.00 3.75 -23.08
C LEU A 109 13.61 2.61 -22.26
N PRO A 110 14.78 2.08 -22.61
CA PRO A 110 15.42 1.01 -21.84
C PRO A 110 15.70 1.42 -20.39
N VAL A 111 15.56 0.47 -19.47
CA VAL A 111 15.82 0.64 -18.04
C VAL A 111 16.94 -0.31 -17.62
N ILE A 112 18.04 0.26 -17.12
CA ILE A 112 19.09 -0.50 -16.43
C ILE A 112 18.75 -0.57 -14.94
N CYS A 113 19.05 -1.69 -14.32
CA CYS A 113 18.87 -1.91 -12.89
C CYS A 113 20.07 -2.70 -12.37
N ARG A 114 20.69 -2.21 -11.29
CA ARG A 114 21.84 -2.83 -10.62
C ARG A 114 21.55 -3.01 -9.15
N GLU A 115 21.99 -4.13 -8.59
CA GLU A 115 21.99 -4.32 -7.15
C GLU A 115 23.23 -3.69 -6.51
N TYR A 116 23.05 -3.09 -5.35
CA TYR A 116 24.13 -2.69 -4.46
C TYR A 116 23.72 -2.84 -2.99
N THR A 117 24.70 -2.84 -2.08
CA THR A 117 24.45 -2.96 -0.63
C THR A 117 24.69 -1.63 0.06
N LYS A 118 23.72 -1.17 0.84
CA LYS A 118 23.82 0.02 1.73
C LYS A 118 23.33 -0.39 3.11
N MET A 119 24.15 -0.20 4.15
CA MET A 119 23.82 -0.54 5.54
C MET A 119 23.27 -1.97 5.70
N HIS A 120 23.99 -2.96 5.17
CA HIS A 120 23.61 -4.39 5.16
C HIS A 120 22.26 -4.73 4.48
N LYS A 121 21.65 -3.78 3.78
CA LYS A 121 20.42 -3.99 3.00
C LYS A 121 20.73 -3.93 1.51
N LYS A 122 20.05 -4.76 0.73
CA LYS A 122 20.14 -4.75 -0.73
C LYS A 122 19.24 -3.67 -1.31
N PHE A 123 19.80 -2.87 -2.20
CA PHE A 123 19.14 -1.81 -2.94
C PHE A 123 19.25 -2.04 -4.44
N LEU A 124 18.34 -1.42 -5.17
CA LEU A 124 18.25 -1.40 -6.62
C LEU A 124 18.51 0.02 -7.08
N GLU A 125 19.61 0.21 -7.80
CA GLU A 125 19.90 1.43 -8.55
C GLU A 125 19.32 1.28 -9.95
N CYS A 126 18.28 2.06 -10.24
CA CYS A 126 17.56 2.01 -11.50
C CYS A 126 17.81 3.29 -12.28
N TRP A 127 18.05 3.14 -13.58
CA TRP A 127 18.39 4.27 -14.43
C TRP A 127 17.74 4.13 -15.81
N TYR A 128 17.26 5.25 -16.35
CA TYR A 128 16.84 5.38 -17.75
C TYR A 128 17.18 6.78 -18.26
N SER A 129 17.26 6.95 -19.58
CA SER A 129 17.51 8.23 -20.22
C SER A 129 16.35 8.65 -21.10
N SER A 130 15.96 9.92 -21.01
CA SER A 130 15.03 10.56 -21.95
C SER A 130 15.70 11.79 -22.56
N LYS A 131 15.89 11.81 -23.89
CA LYS A 131 16.55 12.90 -24.62
C LYS A 131 17.91 13.30 -24.00
N GLY A 132 18.74 12.29 -23.72
CA GLY A 132 20.05 12.47 -23.09
C GLY A 132 20.04 12.90 -21.62
N ARG A 133 18.87 13.01 -20.96
CA ARG A 133 18.76 13.34 -19.53
C ARG A 133 18.63 12.07 -18.68
N PRO A 134 19.59 11.79 -17.78
CA PRO A 134 19.51 10.67 -16.86
C PRO A 134 18.40 10.88 -15.84
N SER A 135 17.71 9.78 -15.51
CA SER A 135 16.79 9.71 -14.38
C SER A 135 17.16 8.50 -13.54
N GLU A 136 17.43 8.76 -12.27
CA GLU A 136 17.89 7.77 -11.28
C GLU A 136 16.82 7.53 -10.21
N LEU A 137 16.70 6.28 -9.79
CA LEU A 137 15.84 5.85 -8.70
C LEU A 137 16.58 4.80 -7.87
N SER A 138 16.65 5.01 -6.56
CA SER A 138 17.11 3.98 -5.63
C SER A 138 15.95 3.47 -4.80
N LEU A 139 15.81 2.15 -4.71
CA LEU A 139 14.80 1.46 -3.89
C LEU A 139 15.47 0.32 -3.12
N LYS A 140 14.94 -0.06 -1.96
CA LYS A 140 15.28 -1.36 -1.36
C LYS A 140 14.82 -2.47 -2.31
N ARG A 141 15.62 -3.52 -2.45
CA ARG A 141 15.24 -4.70 -3.23
C ARG A 141 14.10 -5.46 -2.54
N PHE A 142 14.27 -5.71 -1.25
CA PHE A 142 13.34 -6.50 -0.44
C PHE A 142 12.55 -5.60 0.50
N VAL A 143 11.23 -5.64 0.40
CA VAL A 143 10.31 -4.87 1.25
C VAL A 143 9.32 -5.81 1.95
N SER A 144 8.76 -5.36 3.07
CA SER A 144 7.76 -6.16 3.79
C SER A 144 6.50 -6.37 2.94
N THR A 145 5.71 -7.38 3.29
CA THR A 145 4.42 -7.66 2.64
C THR A 145 3.38 -6.56 2.86
N ASP A 146 3.64 -5.63 3.78
CA ASP A 146 2.81 -4.42 3.96
C ASP A 146 2.88 -3.46 2.76
N PHE A 147 3.81 -3.69 1.82
CA PHE A 147 3.83 -3.08 0.50
C PHE A 147 2.52 -3.30 -0.29
N LEU A 148 1.84 -4.42 -0.08
CA LEU A 148 0.58 -4.70 -0.78
C LEU A 148 -0.54 -3.73 -0.38
N GLU A 149 -0.50 -3.21 0.85
CA GLU A 149 -1.42 -2.17 1.29
C GLU A 149 -1.19 -0.85 0.53
N LEU A 150 0.06 -0.51 0.20
CA LEU A 150 0.36 0.63 -0.69
C LEU A 150 -0.20 0.41 -2.09
N CYS A 151 -0.09 -0.81 -2.62
CA CYS A 151 -0.70 -1.16 -3.90
C CYS A 151 -2.23 -1.01 -3.86
N GLY A 152 -2.87 -1.42 -2.76
CA GLY A 152 -4.30 -1.21 -2.52
C GLY A 152 -4.69 0.27 -2.49
N TYR A 153 -3.95 1.10 -1.75
CA TYR A 153 -4.15 2.55 -1.73
C TYR A 153 -4.02 3.18 -3.12
N TYR A 154 -3.00 2.77 -3.88
CA TYR A 154 -2.80 3.25 -5.23
C TYR A 154 -3.88 2.75 -6.21
N GLN A 155 -4.46 1.57 -5.95
CA GLN A 155 -5.64 1.10 -6.67
C GLN A 155 -6.86 1.97 -6.38
N ALA A 156 -7.11 2.32 -5.12
CA ALA A 156 -8.24 3.15 -4.71
C ALA A 156 -8.15 4.60 -5.21
N GLU A 157 -7.07 5.29 -4.84
CA GLU A 157 -6.97 6.76 -4.90
C GLU A 157 -5.72 7.25 -5.66
N GLY A 158 -4.98 6.30 -6.24
CA GLY A 158 -3.79 6.59 -7.04
C GLY A 158 -4.13 7.12 -8.43
N SER A 159 -3.35 8.08 -8.92
CA SER A 159 -3.50 8.56 -10.30
C SER A 159 -3.15 7.46 -11.28
N LYS A 160 -4.13 6.98 -12.06
CA LYS A 160 -3.87 6.02 -13.13
C LYS A 160 -3.02 6.68 -14.23
N LEU A 161 -2.01 5.96 -14.71
CA LEU A 161 -1.05 6.51 -15.67
C LEU A 161 -1.77 6.99 -16.95
N LYS A 162 -1.47 8.22 -17.38
CA LYS A 162 -1.97 8.81 -18.64
C LYS A 162 -0.78 9.18 -19.52
N LEU A 163 -0.57 8.43 -20.61
CA LEU A 163 0.57 8.59 -21.52
C LEU A 163 0.73 10.01 -22.09
N ARG A 164 -0.40 10.70 -22.34
CA ARG A 164 -0.45 12.02 -23.00
C ARG A 164 -0.22 13.21 -22.08
N ALA A 165 -0.16 13.02 -20.75
CA ALA A 165 0.01 14.13 -19.81
C ALA A 165 1.42 14.15 -19.20
N ARG A 166 2.08 15.31 -19.19
CA ARG A 166 3.41 15.52 -18.60
C ARG A 166 3.53 15.09 -17.13
N GLN A 167 2.42 15.08 -16.39
CA GLN A 167 2.33 14.63 -14.99
C GLN A 167 1.72 13.23 -14.83
N GLY A 168 1.23 12.61 -15.91
CA GLY A 168 0.49 11.36 -15.88
C GLY A 168 1.35 10.11 -15.65
N ARG A 169 2.62 10.26 -15.27
CA ARG A 169 3.53 9.14 -14.99
C ARG A 169 4.09 9.10 -13.58
N ASN A 170 3.76 10.11 -12.78
CA ASN A 170 4.23 10.18 -11.41
C ASN A 170 3.34 9.31 -10.54
N PHE A 171 3.89 8.78 -9.45
CA PHE A 171 3.05 8.30 -8.37
C PHE A 171 2.37 9.52 -7.74
N LEU A 172 1.04 9.58 -7.80
CA LEU A 172 0.23 10.55 -7.07
C LEU A 172 -0.82 9.77 -6.29
N PHE A 173 -0.97 10.10 -5.02
CA PHE A 173 -1.98 9.54 -4.14
C PHE A 173 -2.69 10.68 -3.41
N THR A 174 -4.02 10.69 -3.47
CA THR A 174 -4.84 11.76 -2.88
C THR A 174 -5.72 11.19 -1.77
N ASN A 175 -5.71 11.78 -0.59
CA ASN A 175 -6.66 11.39 0.46
C ASN A 175 -6.88 12.51 1.48
N SER A 176 -8.05 12.52 2.11
CA SER A 176 -8.40 13.48 3.16
C SER A 176 -8.02 13.00 4.56
N SER A 177 -7.80 11.70 4.77
CA SER A 177 -7.46 11.13 6.08
C SER A 177 -5.97 11.31 6.41
N PRO A 178 -5.61 12.03 7.49
CA PRO A 178 -4.21 12.17 7.92
C PRO A 178 -3.57 10.82 8.27
N ARG A 179 -4.32 9.87 8.86
CA ARG A 179 -3.82 8.53 9.21
C ARG A 179 -3.42 7.73 7.98
N ILE A 180 -4.21 7.79 6.90
CA ILE A 180 -3.90 7.12 5.64
C ILE A 180 -2.68 7.76 4.97
N ILE A 181 -2.60 9.09 4.97
CA ILE A 181 -1.44 9.83 4.43
C ILE A 181 -0.16 9.48 5.19
N SER A 182 -0.20 9.43 6.53
CA SER A 182 0.94 8.98 7.34
C SER A 182 1.36 7.55 6.99
N ASN A 183 0.40 6.65 6.83
CA ASN A 183 0.69 5.26 6.49
C ASN A 183 1.32 5.13 5.10
N VAL A 184 0.82 5.87 4.11
CA VAL A 184 1.39 5.91 2.76
C VAL A 184 2.82 6.44 2.80
N VAL A 185 3.07 7.57 3.46
CA VAL A 185 4.43 8.15 3.56
C VAL A 185 5.40 7.19 4.26
N ARG A 186 4.98 6.55 5.36
CA ARG A 186 5.79 5.52 6.02
C ARG A 186 6.16 4.37 5.07
N LYS A 187 5.20 3.86 4.30
CA LYS A 187 5.45 2.80 3.32
C LYS A 187 6.41 3.23 2.20
N LEU A 188 6.37 4.50 1.78
CA LEU A 188 7.33 5.05 0.82
C LEU A 188 8.76 5.05 1.40
N PHE A 189 8.93 5.38 2.69
CA PHE A 189 10.22 5.23 3.37
C PHE A 189 10.63 3.76 3.55
N ASP A 190 9.68 2.86 3.80
CA ASP A 190 9.95 1.43 3.89
C ASP A 190 10.48 0.87 2.58
N ILE A 191 10.00 1.38 1.44
CA ILE A 191 10.54 1.10 0.09
C ILE A 191 11.94 1.68 -0.11
N GLY A 192 12.40 2.59 0.77
CA GLY A 192 13.72 3.19 0.72
C GLY A 192 13.79 4.48 -0.10
N LEU A 193 12.65 5.14 -0.33
CA LEU A 193 12.66 6.48 -0.90
C LEU A 193 13.19 7.49 0.11
N GLU A 194 14.09 8.34 -0.34
CA GLU A 194 14.61 9.45 0.46
C GLU A 194 13.55 10.59 0.54
N PRO A 195 13.47 11.37 1.63
CA PRO A 195 12.44 12.39 1.81
C PRO A 195 12.37 13.43 0.67
N GLU A 196 13.49 13.74 0.02
CA GLU A 196 13.61 14.80 -0.99
C GLU A 196 12.92 14.43 -2.31
N VAL A 197 12.70 13.14 -2.58
CA VAL A 197 11.98 12.70 -3.79
C VAL A 197 10.45 12.70 -3.60
N ILE A 198 9.99 12.84 -2.36
CA ILE A 198 8.58 12.89 -1.98
C ILE A 198 8.15 14.36 -1.91
N SER A 199 7.02 14.68 -2.52
CA SER A 199 6.37 15.99 -2.43
C SER A 199 5.01 15.82 -1.77
N LEU A 200 4.67 16.75 -0.87
CA LEU A 200 3.38 16.77 -0.20
C LEU A 200 2.67 18.08 -0.52
N TYR A 201 1.48 17.97 -1.09
CA TYR A 201 0.61 19.11 -1.38
C TYR A 201 -0.63 19.02 -0.51
N CYS A 202 -0.83 19.99 0.36
CA CYS A 202 -2.01 20.07 1.22
C CYS A 202 -2.90 21.22 0.76
N ARG A 203 -4.16 20.92 0.51
CA ARG A 203 -5.19 21.91 0.17
C ARG A 203 -6.29 21.86 1.22
N TYR A 204 -6.78 23.03 1.61
CA TYR A 204 -7.82 23.15 2.63
C TYR A 204 -8.75 24.31 2.33
N ASP A 205 -9.94 24.26 2.91
CA ASP A 205 -10.94 25.31 2.72
C ASP A 205 -10.47 26.66 3.30
N LYS A 206 -10.90 27.76 2.68
CA LYS A 206 -10.56 29.12 3.15
C LYS A 206 -11.13 29.41 4.54
N SER A 207 -12.29 28.86 4.91
CA SER A 207 -12.86 29.03 6.25
C SER A 207 -12.01 28.37 7.34
N LEU A 208 -11.36 27.23 7.03
CA LEU A 208 -10.44 26.55 7.93
C LEU A 208 -9.13 27.32 8.11
N ALA A 209 -8.74 28.15 7.14
CA ALA A 209 -7.60 29.06 7.29
C ALA A 209 -7.83 30.04 8.44
N LYS A 210 -9.03 30.61 8.52
CA LYS A 210 -9.43 31.54 9.60
C LYS A 210 -9.44 30.87 10.98
N ARG A 211 -9.62 29.55 11.04
CA ARG A 211 -9.61 28.72 12.26
C ARG A 211 -8.22 28.16 12.64
N GLY A 212 -7.14 28.66 12.04
CA GLY A 212 -5.78 28.25 12.39
C GLY A 212 -5.38 26.85 11.92
N ALA A 213 -5.97 26.33 10.83
CA ALA A 213 -5.61 25.02 10.29
C ALA A 213 -4.17 24.95 9.74
N GLY A 214 -3.64 26.06 9.24
CA GLY A 214 -2.30 26.14 8.62
C GLY A 214 -1.16 25.61 9.52
N PRO A 215 -0.99 26.14 10.75
CA PRO A 215 -0.03 25.61 11.73
C PRO A 215 -0.21 24.11 12.05
N LYS A 216 -1.45 23.64 12.22
CA LYS A 216 -1.74 22.22 12.48
C LYS A 216 -1.29 21.33 11.32
N ILE A 217 -1.56 21.75 10.08
CA ILE A 217 -1.13 21.04 8.87
C ILE A 217 0.40 21.04 8.78
N ARG A 218 1.08 22.17 9.07
CA ARG A 218 2.54 22.23 9.12
C ARG A 218 3.11 21.25 10.14
N ARG A 219 2.57 21.23 11.37
CA ARG A 219 3.00 20.29 12.42
C ARG A 219 2.80 18.83 12.00
N PHE A 220 1.66 18.51 11.40
CA PHE A 220 1.42 17.20 10.82
C PHE A 220 2.50 16.83 9.80
N CYS A 221 2.83 17.73 8.87
CA CYS A 221 3.86 17.49 7.85
C CYS A 221 5.25 17.30 8.46
N SER A 222 5.62 18.08 9.48
CA SER A 222 6.89 17.91 10.22
C SER A 222 6.96 16.54 10.90
N ASN A 223 5.86 16.08 11.51
CA ASN A 223 5.79 14.77 12.16
C ASN A 223 5.90 13.59 11.18
N LEU A 224 5.69 13.82 9.88
CA LEU A 224 5.87 12.79 8.84
C LEU A 224 7.34 12.52 8.51
N GLY A 225 8.31 13.25 9.08
CA GLY A 225 9.73 13.08 8.74
C GLY A 225 10.10 13.57 7.34
N LEU A 226 9.25 14.40 6.73
CA LEU A 226 9.44 14.97 5.40
C LEU A 226 10.30 16.25 5.43
N ASN A 227 11.37 16.25 6.23
CA ASN A 227 12.31 17.36 6.35
C ASN A 227 13.11 17.45 5.05
N GLY A 228 12.87 18.48 4.23
CA GLY A 228 13.46 18.62 2.88
C GLY A 228 12.52 18.25 1.73
N ALA A 229 11.34 17.72 2.01
CA ALA A 229 10.30 17.51 1.00
C ALA A 229 9.79 18.85 0.44
N ARG A 230 9.34 18.83 -0.82
CA ARG A 230 8.68 20.00 -1.43
C ARG A 230 7.25 20.13 -0.90
N LEU A 231 7.11 20.69 0.29
CA LEU A 231 5.83 20.96 0.92
C LEU A 231 5.17 22.18 0.28
N LYS A 232 3.93 22.03 -0.20
CA LYS A 232 3.09 23.16 -0.61
C LYS A 232 1.76 23.10 0.12
N ILE A 233 1.52 24.11 0.95
CA ILE A 233 0.27 24.29 1.68
C ILE A 233 -0.45 25.49 1.07
N ARG A 234 -1.68 25.29 0.60
CA ARG A 234 -2.49 26.37 0.01
C ARG A 234 -3.95 26.25 0.45
N SER A 235 -4.58 27.38 0.74
CA SER A 235 -6.04 27.42 0.79
C SER A 235 -6.60 27.35 -0.63
N ALA A 236 -7.77 26.74 -0.80
CA ALA A 236 -8.45 26.64 -2.08
C ALA A 236 -9.94 26.91 -1.91
N SER A 237 -10.57 27.47 -2.94
CA SER A 237 -12.03 27.53 -3.05
C SER A 237 -12.56 26.16 -3.49
N ARG A 238 -13.73 25.75 -2.98
CA ARG A 238 -14.43 24.48 -3.33
C ARG A 238 -13.77 23.19 -2.82
N ILE A 239 -13.18 23.20 -1.63
CA ILE A 239 -12.83 21.97 -0.91
C ILE A 239 -13.67 21.97 0.35
N GLU A 240 -14.43 20.91 0.62
CA GLU A 240 -15.31 20.89 1.81
C GLU A 240 -14.52 21.00 3.10
N ASN A 241 -13.32 20.42 3.15
CA ASN A 241 -12.48 20.40 4.35
C ASN A 241 -10.98 20.46 4.01
N PHE A 242 -10.38 19.31 3.75
CA PHE A 242 -8.93 19.15 3.66
C PHE A 242 -8.62 17.96 2.75
N VAL A 243 -7.60 18.11 1.89
CA VAL A 243 -7.07 17.07 1.01
C VAL A 243 -5.56 17.15 0.96
N SER A 244 -4.90 16.01 1.14
CA SER A 244 -3.46 15.84 0.94
C SER A 244 -3.20 15.05 -0.34
N ILE A 245 -2.15 15.46 -1.06
CA ILE A 245 -1.64 14.78 -2.25
C ILE A 245 -0.18 14.45 -2.01
N VAL A 246 0.13 13.16 -1.93
CA VAL A 246 1.50 12.65 -1.90
C VAL A 246 1.95 12.37 -3.32
N ALA A 247 3.12 12.89 -3.71
CA ALA A 247 3.66 12.73 -5.04
C ALA A 247 5.12 12.25 -5.01
N VAL A 248 5.45 11.29 -5.85
CA VAL A 248 6.84 10.92 -6.16
C VAL A 248 7.10 11.25 -7.63
N THR A 249 8.04 12.16 -7.85
CA THR A 249 8.26 12.79 -9.17
C THR A 249 9.02 11.89 -10.16
N ASN A 250 9.60 10.78 -9.69
CA ASN A 250 10.26 9.82 -10.56
C ASN A 250 9.21 8.95 -11.27
N SER A 251 9.17 9.03 -12.61
CA SER A 251 8.17 8.29 -13.39
C SER A 251 8.34 6.79 -13.32
N LEU A 252 9.58 6.27 -13.31
CA LEU A 252 9.85 4.84 -13.20
C LEU A 252 9.29 4.26 -11.89
N PHE A 253 9.29 5.04 -10.80
CA PHE A 253 8.64 4.63 -9.56
C PHE A 253 7.12 4.46 -9.75
N GLY A 254 6.45 5.44 -10.37
CA GLY A 254 5.02 5.34 -10.71
C GLY A 254 4.70 4.11 -11.57
N GLU A 255 5.54 3.82 -12.57
CA GLU A 255 5.41 2.62 -13.41
C GLU A 255 5.61 1.33 -12.60
N THR A 256 6.59 1.30 -11.69
CA THR A 256 6.89 0.14 -10.85
C THR A 256 5.73 -0.18 -9.91
N ILE A 257 5.16 0.85 -9.27
CA ILE A 257 3.98 0.69 -8.40
C ILE A 257 2.76 0.27 -9.20
N MET A 258 2.54 0.83 -10.40
CA MET A 258 1.43 0.43 -11.26
C MET A 258 1.55 -1.04 -11.68
N ASN A 259 2.74 -1.49 -12.09
CA ASN A 259 2.98 -2.87 -12.47
C ASN A 259 2.77 -3.83 -11.29
N ALA A 260 3.25 -3.48 -10.10
CA ALA A 260 3.03 -4.26 -8.89
C ALA A 260 1.55 -4.36 -8.55
N MET A 261 0.84 -3.24 -8.56
CA MET A 261 -0.58 -3.18 -8.27
C MET A 261 -1.39 -4.02 -9.28
N ASP A 262 -1.14 -3.87 -10.58
CA ASP A 262 -1.83 -4.64 -11.62
C ASP A 262 -1.54 -6.14 -11.51
N TYR A 263 -0.30 -6.51 -11.19
CA TYR A 263 0.09 -7.89 -10.94
C TYR A 263 -0.72 -8.49 -9.79
N PHE A 264 -0.75 -7.83 -8.63
CA PHE A 264 -1.48 -8.33 -7.46
C PHE A 264 -2.99 -8.38 -7.68
N ARG A 265 -3.58 -7.34 -8.28
CA ARG A 265 -5.00 -7.31 -8.64
C ARG A 265 -5.37 -8.52 -9.49
N LYS A 266 -4.65 -8.75 -10.59
CA LYS A 266 -4.93 -9.85 -11.50
C LYS A 266 -4.67 -11.22 -10.86
N ARG A 267 -3.57 -11.35 -10.10
CA ARG A 267 -3.21 -12.58 -9.40
C ARG A 267 -4.32 -13.01 -8.44
N PHE A 268 -4.76 -12.10 -7.57
CA PHE A 268 -5.79 -12.39 -6.58
C PHE A 268 -7.18 -12.55 -7.20
N ALA A 269 -7.46 -11.87 -8.32
CA ALA A 269 -8.70 -12.07 -9.06
C ALA A 269 -8.77 -13.46 -9.71
N TYR A 270 -7.64 -13.99 -10.19
CA TYR A 270 -7.60 -15.31 -10.82
C TYR A 270 -7.77 -16.44 -9.81
N LYS A 271 -6.87 -16.56 -8.82
CA LYS A 271 -6.93 -17.58 -7.78
C LYS A 271 -6.08 -17.17 -6.58
N ILE A 272 -6.61 -17.36 -5.38
CA ILE A 272 -5.90 -17.10 -4.12
C ILE A 272 -5.54 -18.44 -3.49
N LYS A 273 -4.25 -18.72 -3.30
CA LYS A 273 -3.80 -19.86 -2.49
C LYS A 273 -4.01 -19.56 -1.01
N ASP A 274 -4.14 -20.59 -0.17
CA ASP A 274 -4.28 -20.39 1.28
C ASP A 274 -3.13 -19.58 1.89
N SER A 275 -1.89 -19.82 1.43
CA SER A 275 -0.69 -19.07 1.83
C SER A 275 -0.71 -17.60 1.40
N GLU A 276 -1.60 -17.20 0.49
CA GLU A 276 -1.68 -15.84 -0.06
C GLU A 276 -2.86 -15.06 0.49
N LYS A 277 -3.74 -15.69 1.29
CA LYS A 277 -4.91 -15.02 1.89
C LYS A 277 -4.50 -13.78 2.68
N GLU A 278 -3.45 -13.87 3.47
CA GLU A 278 -2.93 -12.74 4.24
C GLU A 278 -2.42 -11.61 3.34
N LEU A 279 -1.71 -11.95 2.25
CA LEU A 279 -1.25 -10.97 1.26
C LEU A 279 -2.45 -10.26 0.61
N CYS A 280 -3.49 -11.02 0.26
CA CYS A 280 -4.72 -10.48 -0.29
C CYS A 280 -5.43 -9.55 0.70
N TYR A 281 -5.51 -9.89 1.98
CA TYR A 281 -6.11 -9.01 3.00
C TYR A 281 -5.34 -7.70 3.14
N LYS A 282 -4.01 -7.70 3.05
CA LYS A 282 -3.20 -6.46 3.03
C LYS A 282 -3.52 -5.58 1.81
N PHE A 283 -3.69 -6.18 0.63
CA PHE A 283 -4.12 -5.45 -0.56
C PHE A 283 -5.52 -4.85 -0.39
N LEU A 284 -6.49 -5.65 0.07
CA LEU A 284 -7.86 -5.21 0.30
C LEU A 284 -7.95 -4.13 1.37
N ARG A 285 -7.12 -4.18 2.42
CA ARG A 285 -7.03 -3.13 3.44
C ARG A 285 -6.77 -1.78 2.80
N GLY A 286 -5.73 -1.68 1.96
CA GLY A 286 -5.41 -0.44 1.24
C GLY A 286 -6.54 0.03 0.31
N LEU A 287 -7.16 -0.91 -0.41
CA LEU A 287 -8.25 -0.62 -1.35
C LEU A 287 -9.48 -0.02 -0.63
N PHE A 288 -9.94 -0.67 0.43
CA PHE A 288 -11.14 -0.26 1.17
C PHE A 288 -10.88 0.93 2.10
N ASP A 289 -9.70 1.02 2.73
CA ASP A 289 -9.36 2.20 3.53
C ASP A 289 -9.36 3.47 2.66
N GLY A 290 -8.83 3.38 1.43
CA GLY A 290 -8.88 4.44 0.42
C GLY A 290 -10.31 4.78 0.04
N ASP A 291 -10.96 3.92 -0.76
CA ASP A 291 -12.22 4.26 -1.46
C ASP A 291 -13.48 3.55 -0.89
N GLY A 292 -13.28 2.53 -0.05
CA GLY A 292 -14.39 1.76 0.53
C GLY A 292 -15.32 2.58 1.41
N SER A 293 -16.62 2.31 1.33
CA SER A 293 -17.65 2.95 2.15
C SER A 293 -18.53 1.90 2.83
N ILE A 294 -18.96 2.16 4.06
CA ILE A 294 -19.93 1.32 4.78
C ILE A 294 -21.24 2.11 4.85
N PHE A 295 -22.35 1.45 4.56
CA PHE A 295 -23.69 1.99 4.70
C PHE A 295 -24.50 1.07 5.62
N VAL A 296 -25.17 1.66 6.60
CA VAL A 296 -26.02 0.94 7.54
C VAL A 296 -27.45 1.45 7.35
N HIS A 297 -28.30 0.63 6.73
CA HIS A 297 -29.71 0.94 6.55
C HIS A 297 -30.53 0.32 7.69
N ARG A 298 -31.45 1.11 8.23
CA ARG A 298 -32.48 0.65 9.18
C ARG A 298 -33.82 0.83 8.50
N ASP A 299 -34.39 -0.28 8.03
CA ASP A 299 -35.73 -0.27 7.44
C ASP A 299 -36.67 -1.16 8.28
N LYS A 300 -36.26 -2.41 8.59
CA LYS A 300 -36.93 -3.32 9.55
C LYS A 300 -35.97 -4.31 10.25
N SER A 301 -34.86 -4.64 9.59
CA SER A 301 -33.68 -5.30 10.17
C SER A 301 -32.43 -4.49 9.81
N LEU A 302 -31.32 -4.70 10.53
CA LEU A 302 -30.07 -3.98 10.28
C LEU A 302 -29.43 -4.49 8.99
N HIS A 303 -29.59 -3.76 7.88
CA HIS A 303 -28.97 -4.10 6.60
C HIS A 303 -27.66 -3.32 6.43
N ILE A 304 -26.54 -4.03 6.58
CA ILE A 304 -25.20 -3.45 6.39
C ILE A 304 -24.75 -3.74 4.97
N ARG A 305 -24.33 -2.70 4.25
CA ARG A 305 -23.77 -2.79 2.90
C ARG A 305 -22.39 -2.18 2.89
N ILE A 306 -21.44 -2.86 2.25
CA ILE A 306 -20.10 -2.33 2.02
C ILE A 306 -19.98 -2.08 0.51
N MET A 307 -19.58 -0.87 0.13
CA MET A 307 -19.57 -0.43 -1.25
C MET A 307 -18.18 0.08 -1.67
N LEU A 308 -17.80 -0.25 -2.90
CA LEU A 308 -16.62 0.30 -3.59
C LEU A 308 -17.05 0.93 -4.91
N TYR A 309 -16.43 2.06 -5.26
CA TYR A 309 -16.75 2.81 -6.47
C TYR A 309 -15.58 2.71 -7.45
N GLU A 310 -15.87 2.40 -8.71
CA GLU A 310 -14.79 2.20 -9.69
C GLU A 310 -15.23 2.64 -11.08
N GLY A 311 -14.43 3.49 -11.74
CA GLY A 311 -14.72 3.96 -13.09
C GLY A 311 -14.53 2.87 -14.16
N ARG A 312 -13.62 1.91 -13.93
CA ARG A 312 -13.27 0.87 -14.91
C ARG A 312 -13.98 -0.45 -14.64
N LYS A 313 -14.76 -0.91 -15.62
CA LYS A 313 -15.53 -2.18 -15.54
C LYS A 313 -14.66 -3.39 -15.22
N GLU A 314 -13.46 -3.46 -15.79
CA GLU A 314 -12.52 -4.56 -15.58
C GLU A 314 -12.02 -4.60 -14.12
N TYR A 315 -11.76 -3.44 -13.53
CA TYR A 315 -11.23 -3.35 -12.17
C TYR A 315 -12.28 -3.79 -11.15
N VAL A 316 -13.53 -3.34 -11.31
CA VAL A 316 -14.62 -3.74 -10.41
C VAL A 316 -14.94 -5.23 -10.51
N ARG A 317 -14.77 -5.83 -11.69
CA ARG A 317 -14.90 -7.29 -11.90
C ARG A 317 -13.79 -8.03 -11.16
N ASP A 318 -12.56 -7.56 -11.26
CA ASP A 318 -11.45 -8.14 -10.51
C ASP A 318 -11.66 -8.06 -9.00
N TYR A 319 -12.18 -6.93 -8.48
CA TYR A 319 -12.50 -6.82 -7.05
C TYR A 319 -13.56 -7.83 -6.63
N ALA A 320 -14.60 -8.01 -7.43
CA ALA A 320 -15.64 -9.01 -7.17
C ALA A 320 -15.05 -10.43 -7.14
N ASN A 321 -14.17 -10.76 -8.09
CA ASN A 321 -13.50 -12.06 -8.15
C ASN A 321 -12.54 -12.27 -6.96
N ILE A 322 -11.79 -11.24 -6.56
CA ILE A 322 -10.94 -11.28 -5.36
C ILE A 322 -11.77 -11.61 -4.12
N LEU A 323 -12.91 -10.92 -3.93
CA LEU A 323 -13.80 -11.17 -2.82
C LEU A 323 -14.43 -12.56 -2.91
N GLN A 324 -14.83 -13.00 -4.09
CA GLN A 324 -15.39 -14.33 -4.33
C GLN A 324 -14.39 -15.44 -3.96
N ASN A 325 -13.11 -15.26 -4.31
CA ASN A 325 -12.01 -16.16 -3.93
C ASN A 325 -11.79 -16.21 -2.39
N LEU A 326 -12.24 -15.19 -1.66
CA LEU A 326 -12.30 -15.18 -0.19
C LEU A 326 -13.64 -15.66 0.37
N GLY A 327 -14.55 -16.17 -0.47
CA GLY A 327 -15.89 -16.59 -0.09
C GLY A 327 -16.82 -15.44 0.30
N ILE A 328 -16.69 -14.30 -0.39
CA ILE A 328 -17.51 -13.09 -0.20
C ILE A 328 -18.15 -12.73 -1.54
N CYS A 329 -19.47 -12.85 -1.64
CA CYS A 329 -20.19 -12.49 -2.86
C CYS A 329 -20.51 -10.99 -2.88
N GLY A 330 -20.25 -10.35 -4.02
CA GLY A 330 -20.60 -8.95 -4.25
C GLY A 330 -21.42 -8.78 -5.54
N LYS A 331 -22.33 -7.81 -5.54
CA LYS A 331 -23.15 -7.43 -6.70
C LYS A 331 -22.58 -6.17 -7.35
N ILE A 332 -22.34 -6.23 -8.65
CA ILE A 332 -21.90 -5.07 -9.44
C ILE A 332 -23.12 -4.39 -10.05
N THR A 333 -23.24 -3.07 -9.87
CA THR A 333 -24.29 -2.25 -10.48
C THR A 333 -23.66 -1.07 -11.21
N LYS A 334 -24.11 -0.78 -12.44
CA LYS A 334 -23.73 0.45 -13.16
C LYS A 334 -24.69 1.57 -12.78
N VAL A 335 -24.17 2.72 -12.39
CA VAL A 335 -25.00 3.91 -12.14
C VAL A 335 -25.45 4.48 -13.48
N LYS A 336 -26.77 4.57 -13.73
CA LYS A 336 -27.34 4.98 -15.02
C LYS A 336 -26.85 6.37 -15.49
N ASN A 337 -26.64 7.30 -14.56
CA ASN A 337 -26.33 8.70 -14.86
C ASN A 337 -24.93 9.15 -14.39
N LYS A 338 -24.06 8.22 -13.98
CA LYS A 338 -22.69 8.53 -13.55
C LYS A 338 -21.71 7.52 -14.12
N ASN A 339 -20.45 7.93 -14.27
CA ASN A 339 -19.41 7.06 -14.78
C ASN A 339 -19.00 5.85 -13.90
N PRO A 340 -19.22 5.76 -12.58
CA PRO A 340 -18.71 4.63 -11.81
C PRO A 340 -19.63 3.39 -11.87
N TYR A 341 -19.00 2.24 -11.74
CA TYR A 341 -19.58 0.98 -11.30
C TYR A 341 -19.50 0.91 -9.78
N ILE A 342 -20.48 0.26 -9.17
CA ILE A 342 -20.55 0.07 -7.73
C ILE A 342 -20.50 -1.42 -7.45
N LEU A 343 -19.52 -1.87 -6.67
CA LEU A 343 -19.51 -3.20 -6.07
C LEU A 343 -20.13 -3.13 -4.69
N THR A 344 -21.24 -3.84 -4.47
CA THR A 344 -21.95 -3.90 -3.19
C THR A 344 -21.82 -5.28 -2.56
N VAL A 345 -21.39 -5.33 -1.32
CA VAL A 345 -21.26 -6.56 -0.52
C VAL A 345 -22.22 -6.49 0.66
N ASN A 346 -22.96 -7.58 0.91
CA ASN A 346 -23.80 -7.70 2.09
C ASN A 346 -22.93 -7.93 3.34
N GLY A 347 -23.01 -7.04 4.31
CA GLY A 347 -22.28 -7.12 5.59
C GLY A 347 -22.94 -8.08 6.57
N ASN A 348 -22.97 -9.37 6.25
CA ASN A 348 -23.35 -10.41 7.21
C ASN A 348 -22.21 -10.67 8.23
N TRP A 349 -22.50 -11.43 9.30
CA TRP A 349 -21.49 -11.75 10.34
C TRP A 349 -20.16 -12.24 9.78
N GLN A 350 -20.19 -13.15 8.81
CA GLN A 350 -18.97 -13.73 8.24
C GLN A 350 -18.13 -12.67 7.51
N VAL A 351 -18.77 -11.79 6.74
CA VAL A 351 -18.09 -10.69 6.04
C VAL A 351 -17.54 -9.68 7.03
N LEU A 352 -18.35 -9.22 7.99
CA LEU A 352 -17.91 -8.23 8.98
C LEU A 352 -16.77 -8.76 9.85
N SER A 353 -16.84 -10.02 10.27
CA SER A 353 -15.78 -10.69 11.03
C SER A 353 -14.49 -10.81 10.21
N LYS A 354 -14.58 -11.20 8.93
CA LYS A 354 -13.42 -11.20 8.02
C LYS A 354 -12.81 -9.80 7.84
N PHE A 355 -13.64 -8.77 7.71
CA PHE A 355 -13.18 -7.38 7.58
C PHE A 355 -12.47 -6.90 8.84
N LEU A 356 -13.03 -7.18 10.03
CA LEU A 356 -12.39 -6.84 11.30
C LEU A 356 -11.06 -7.58 11.48
N LYS A 357 -11.02 -8.90 11.25
CA LYS A 357 -9.80 -9.73 11.37
C LYS A 357 -8.72 -9.34 10.35
N GLY A 358 -9.12 -8.97 9.13
CA GLY A 358 -8.21 -8.44 8.11
C GLY A 358 -7.77 -6.99 8.35
N HIS A 359 -8.28 -6.34 9.40
CA HIS A 359 -8.16 -4.91 9.67
C HIS A 359 -8.52 -4.04 8.46
N ILE A 360 -9.52 -4.44 7.68
CA ILE A 360 -10.07 -3.66 6.58
C ILE A 360 -10.94 -2.52 7.17
N LEU A 361 -10.84 -1.31 6.61
CA LEU A 361 -11.57 -0.11 7.09
C LEU A 361 -11.09 0.36 8.47
N SER A 362 -9.81 0.15 8.79
CA SER A 362 -9.25 0.37 10.13
C SER A 362 -8.53 1.71 10.30
N LEU A 363 -7.98 2.30 9.22
CA LEU A 363 -7.20 3.55 9.35
C LEU A 363 -8.04 4.82 9.24
N ASN A 364 -9.25 4.74 8.68
CA ASN A 364 -10.19 5.84 8.71
C ASN A 364 -11.10 5.69 9.93
N ILE A 365 -10.94 6.58 10.92
CA ILE A 365 -11.67 6.55 12.20
C ILE A 365 -13.18 6.38 11.99
N LYS A 366 -13.77 7.19 11.10
CA LYS A 366 -15.21 7.14 10.83
C LYS A 366 -15.62 5.78 10.26
N LYS A 367 -14.87 5.26 9.29
CA LYS A 367 -15.16 3.94 8.69
C LYS A 367 -14.96 2.81 9.71
N GLN A 368 -13.95 2.91 10.57
CA GLN A 368 -13.69 1.96 11.65
C GLN A 368 -14.83 1.96 12.66
N GLU A 369 -15.25 3.14 13.13
CA GLU A 369 -16.37 3.30 14.03
C GLU A 369 -17.66 2.70 13.44
N MET A 370 -17.95 2.99 12.17
CA MET A 370 -19.08 2.41 11.45
C MET A 370 -19.02 0.88 11.39
N LEU A 371 -17.85 0.30 11.13
CA LEU A 371 -17.66 -1.16 11.12
C LEU A 371 -17.92 -1.75 12.50
N LEU A 372 -17.34 -1.17 13.55
CA LEU A 372 -17.48 -1.66 14.92
C LEU A 372 -18.92 -1.54 15.41
N ASN A 373 -19.60 -0.43 15.11
CA ASN A 373 -21.01 -0.23 15.41
C ASN A 373 -21.89 -1.22 14.65
N ALA A 374 -21.60 -1.46 13.37
CA ALA A 374 -22.31 -2.44 12.55
C ALA A 374 -22.18 -3.86 13.13
N ILE A 375 -20.99 -4.25 13.59
CA ILE A 375 -20.76 -5.54 14.26
C ILE A 375 -21.49 -5.60 15.61
N ASN A 376 -21.34 -4.57 16.46
CA ASN A 376 -21.97 -4.51 17.79
C ASN A 376 -23.51 -4.57 17.72
N GLN A 377 -24.11 -4.00 16.66
CA GLN A 377 -25.56 -4.01 16.47
C GLN A 377 -26.08 -5.31 15.82
N HIS A 378 -25.21 -6.15 15.25
CA HIS A 378 -25.59 -7.40 14.56
C HIS A 378 -26.16 -8.43 15.55
N GLU A 379 -27.23 -9.14 15.17
CA GLU A 379 -27.89 -10.15 16.02
C GLU A 379 -26.91 -11.19 16.57
N ARG A 380 -26.07 -11.74 15.69
CA ARG A 380 -25.02 -12.68 16.04
C ARG A 380 -24.13 -12.22 17.20
N PHE A 381 -23.73 -10.94 17.23
CA PHE A 381 -22.93 -10.37 18.32
C PHE A 381 -23.67 -10.47 19.65
N ARG A 382 -24.93 -10.03 19.69
CA ARG A 382 -25.79 -10.07 20.90
C ARG A 382 -25.98 -11.50 21.39
N THR A 383 -26.19 -12.45 20.48
CA THR A 383 -26.31 -13.86 20.86
C THR A 383 -24.99 -14.47 21.32
N MET A 384 -23.84 -13.85 21.07
CA MET A 384 -22.52 -14.36 21.46
C MET A 384 -21.95 -13.65 22.69
N GLU A 385 -22.58 -12.59 23.20
CA GLU A 385 -22.15 -11.85 24.40
C GLU A 385 -21.82 -12.75 25.62
N PRO A 386 -22.56 -13.83 25.93
CA PRO A 386 -22.21 -14.71 27.04
C PRO A 386 -20.84 -15.37 26.93
N LEU A 387 -20.21 -15.39 25.74
CA LEU A 387 -18.85 -15.88 25.58
C LEU A 387 -17.84 -15.06 26.41
N PHE A 388 -18.14 -13.79 26.74
CA PHE A 388 -17.30 -12.99 27.63
C PHE A 388 -17.12 -13.63 29.01
N LEU A 389 -18.09 -14.42 29.46
CA LEU A 389 -18.00 -15.13 30.74
C LEU A 389 -16.94 -16.25 30.73
N PHE A 390 -16.47 -16.66 29.55
CA PHE A 390 -15.40 -17.65 29.37
C PHE A 390 -14.02 -17.02 29.15
N ALA A 391 -13.88 -15.69 29.23
CA ALA A 391 -12.66 -14.98 28.84
C ALA A 391 -11.41 -15.36 29.65
N ASP A 392 -11.57 -15.79 30.89
CA ASP A 392 -10.47 -16.23 31.76
C ASP A 392 -9.93 -17.64 31.40
N GLY A 393 -10.34 -18.23 30.27
CA GLY A 393 -9.98 -19.59 29.88
C GLY A 393 -10.59 -20.68 30.75
N LYS A 394 -11.44 -20.30 31.71
CA LYS A 394 -12.09 -21.21 32.66
C LYS A 394 -13.25 -21.96 31.99
N SER A 395 -13.40 -23.24 32.32
CA SER A 395 -14.60 -23.99 32.01
C SER A 395 -15.76 -23.55 32.89
N MET A 396 -16.98 -23.49 32.35
CA MET A 396 -18.16 -23.04 33.07
C MET A 396 -19.23 -24.12 33.14
N ALA A 397 -19.76 -24.37 34.33
CA ALA A 397 -20.90 -25.25 34.50
C ALA A 397 -22.20 -24.59 34.00
N THR A 398 -23.14 -25.42 33.54
CA THR A 398 -24.45 -24.95 33.06
C THR A 398 -25.18 -24.15 34.13
N TYR A 399 -25.15 -24.60 35.39
CA TYR A 399 -25.72 -23.86 36.52
C TYR A 399 -25.05 -22.49 36.73
N GLU A 400 -23.71 -22.40 36.69
CA GLU A 400 -22.97 -21.15 36.87
C GLU A 400 -23.27 -20.14 35.77
N LEU A 401 -23.34 -20.61 34.51
CA LEU A 401 -23.69 -19.77 33.36
C LEU A 401 -25.10 -19.21 33.51
N ARG A 402 -26.05 -20.03 34.00
CA ARG A 402 -27.43 -19.59 34.28
C ARG A 402 -27.46 -18.47 35.31
N GLN A 403 -26.74 -18.62 36.41
CA GLN A 403 -26.69 -17.63 37.49
C GLN A 403 -26.12 -16.29 37.01
N ARG A 404 -25.04 -16.33 36.21
CA ARG A 404 -24.40 -15.11 35.69
C ARG A 404 -25.19 -14.40 34.59
N THR A 405 -25.99 -15.14 33.83
CA THR A 405 -26.77 -14.58 32.70
C THR A 405 -28.22 -14.24 33.07
N GLY A 406 -28.77 -14.83 34.14
CA GLY A 406 -30.18 -14.70 34.53
C GLY A 406 -31.14 -15.46 33.60
N TRP A 407 -30.64 -16.29 32.68
CA TRP A 407 -31.46 -16.91 31.64
C TRP A 407 -32.33 -18.05 32.17
N LYS A 408 -33.52 -18.23 31.58
CA LYS A 408 -34.34 -19.43 31.80
C LYS A 408 -33.57 -20.67 31.31
N TYR A 409 -33.70 -21.79 32.03
CA TYR A 409 -32.95 -23.02 31.77
C TYR A 409 -33.10 -23.50 30.31
N GLY A 410 -34.32 -23.53 29.78
CA GLY A 410 -34.58 -23.97 28.39
C GLY A 410 -33.87 -23.12 27.35
N TRP A 411 -33.79 -21.81 27.57
CA TRP A 411 -33.10 -20.90 26.64
C TRP A 411 -31.59 -21.08 26.69
N MET A 412 -31.00 -21.14 27.89
CA MET A 412 -29.58 -21.42 28.07
C MET A 412 -29.18 -22.77 27.47
N HIS A 413 -29.96 -23.82 27.73
CA HIS A 413 -29.68 -25.14 27.20
C HIS A 413 -29.74 -25.19 25.66
N THR A 414 -30.73 -24.50 25.07
CA THR A 414 -30.83 -24.32 23.61
C THR A 414 -29.62 -23.57 23.06
N TRP A 415 -29.21 -22.49 23.74
CA TRP A 415 -28.02 -21.72 23.37
C TRP A 415 -26.76 -22.58 23.40
N LEU A 416 -26.51 -23.30 24.51
CA LEU A 416 -25.36 -24.19 24.67
C LEU A 416 -25.32 -25.25 23.57
N ARG A 417 -26.45 -25.94 23.31
CA ARG A 417 -26.54 -26.94 22.23
C ARG A 417 -26.23 -26.32 20.87
N ARG A 418 -26.76 -25.13 20.57
CA ARG A 418 -26.49 -24.43 19.30
C ARG A 418 -25.01 -24.07 19.15
N ARG A 419 -24.39 -23.50 20.20
CA ARG A 419 -22.94 -23.17 20.19
C ARG A 419 -22.06 -24.42 20.10
N ALA A 420 -22.47 -25.52 20.70
CA ALA A 420 -21.76 -26.79 20.61
C ALA A 420 -21.82 -27.38 19.20
N ARG A 421 -22.99 -27.35 18.54
CA ARG A 421 -23.13 -27.75 17.12
C ARG A 421 -22.27 -26.90 16.19
N GLU A 422 -22.19 -25.60 16.46
CA GLU A 422 -21.32 -24.67 15.75
C GLU A 422 -19.84 -24.80 16.12
N ARG A 423 -19.49 -25.75 17.01
CA ARG A 423 -18.13 -26.00 17.52
C ARG A 423 -17.49 -24.78 18.18
N ILE A 424 -18.27 -23.85 18.72
CA ILE A 424 -17.79 -22.68 19.47
C ILE A 424 -17.45 -23.08 20.91
N ILE A 425 -18.28 -23.93 21.51
CA ILE A 425 -18.04 -24.49 22.84
C ILE A 425 -17.99 -26.01 22.77
N THR A 426 -17.30 -26.61 23.74
CA THR A 426 -17.17 -28.06 23.85
C THR A 426 -17.56 -28.52 25.24
N LEU A 427 -18.34 -29.60 25.32
CA LEU A 427 -18.63 -30.28 26.58
C LEU A 427 -17.37 -31.03 27.03
N ILE A 428 -16.91 -30.79 28.25
CA ILE A 428 -15.71 -31.44 28.80
C ILE A 428 -16.09 -32.63 29.67
N ARG A 429 -17.06 -32.43 30.57
CA ARG A 429 -17.46 -33.43 31.57
C ARG A 429 -18.80 -33.07 32.21
N LYS A 430 -19.42 -34.05 32.88
CA LYS A 430 -20.50 -33.82 33.84
C LYS A 430 -19.90 -33.72 35.25
N ARG A 431 -20.27 -32.70 36.02
CA ARG A 431 -19.80 -32.46 37.40
C ARG A 431 -21.02 -32.38 38.33
N LYS A 432 -21.03 -33.09 39.45
CA LYS A 432 -22.06 -32.88 40.50
C LYS A 432 -21.83 -31.52 41.17
N ILE A 433 -22.86 -30.68 41.20
CA ILE A 433 -22.91 -29.40 41.91
C ILE A 433 -24.24 -29.41 42.67
N ASN A 434 -24.20 -29.26 44.00
CA ASN A 434 -25.37 -29.33 44.89
C ASN A 434 -26.24 -30.58 44.62
N GLY A 435 -25.62 -31.76 44.61
CA GLY A 435 -26.29 -33.05 44.35
C GLY A 435 -26.69 -33.32 42.90
N THR A 436 -26.69 -32.31 42.01
CA THR A 436 -27.16 -32.43 40.63
C THR A 436 -26.02 -32.50 39.62
N LEU A 437 -26.08 -33.44 38.67
CA LEU A 437 -25.12 -33.55 37.56
C LEU A 437 -25.27 -32.38 36.58
N ASN A 438 -24.22 -31.58 36.45
CA ASN A 438 -24.17 -30.40 35.58
C ASN A 438 -23.17 -30.59 34.44
N ASN A 439 -23.59 -30.24 33.22
CA ASN A 439 -22.69 -30.18 32.07
C ASN A 439 -21.70 -29.01 32.22
N VAL A 440 -20.41 -29.29 31.99
CA VAL A 440 -19.32 -28.30 32.06
C VAL A 440 -18.76 -28.05 30.66
N TRP A 441 -18.71 -26.78 30.28
CA TRP A 441 -18.37 -26.33 28.93
C TRP A 441 -17.08 -25.52 28.92
N ARG A 442 -16.33 -25.55 27.80
CA ARG A 442 -15.21 -24.63 27.52
C ARG A 442 -15.33 -24.06 26.12
N LEU A 443 -14.60 -22.98 25.85
CA LEU A 443 -14.37 -22.54 24.48
C LEU A 443 -13.51 -23.57 23.72
N SER A 444 -13.88 -23.79 22.47
CA SER A 444 -13.01 -24.41 21.48
C SER A 444 -12.03 -23.37 20.92
N LYS A 445 -11.11 -23.79 20.03
CA LYS A 445 -10.26 -22.85 19.27
C LYS A 445 -11.10 -21.82 18.51
N LEU A 446 -12.16 -22.26 17.84
CA LEU A 446 -13.08 -21.37 17.12
C LEU A 446 -13.81 -20.43 18.08
N GLY A 447 -14.23 -20.93 19.25
CA GLY A 447 -14.85 -20.10 20.28
C GLY A 447 -13.93 -19.01 20.82
N THR A 448 -12.65 -19.30 21.00
CA THR A 448 -11.64 -18.30 21.37
C THR A 448 -11.48 -17.23 20.28
N GLU A 449 -11.46 -17.62 19.00
CA GLU A 449 -11.39 -16.67 17.88
C GLU A 449 -12.63 -15.76 17.81
N GLU A 450 -13.82 -16.30 18.06
CA GLU A 450 -15.06 -15.52 18.13
C GLU A 450 -15.05 -14.59 19.33
N LEU A 451 -14.65 -15.06 20.52
CA LEU A 451 -14.50 -14.22 21.71
C LEU A 451 -13.53 -13.05 21.46
N ASN A 452 -12.37 -13.30 20.84
CA ASN A 452 -11.41 -12.25 20.50
C ASN A 452 -12.01 -11.21 19.55
N THR A 453 -12.88 -11.64 18.63
CA THR A 453 -13.63 -10.73 17.75
C THR A 453 -14.55 -9.82 18.58
N LEU A 454 -15.29 -10.38 19.55
CA LEU A 454 -16.19 -9.62 20.41
C LEU A 454 -15.42 -8.61 21.30
N LEU A 455 -14.30 -9.05 21.89
CA LEU A 455 -13.44 -8.21 22.73
C LEU A 455 -12.88 -7.04 21.93
N THR A 456 -12.37 -7.31 20.72
CA THR A 456 -11.87 -6.28 19.80
C THR A 456 -12.93 -5.21 19.52
N VAL A 457 -14.20 -5.61 19.38
CA VAL A 457 -15.29 -4.66 19.15
C VAL A 457 -15.56 -3.79 20.39
N LYS A 458 -15.70 -4.40 21.57
CA LYS A 458 -15.97 -3.65 22.82
C LYS A 458 -14.81 -2.71 23.15
N GLU A 459 -13.57 -3.17 23.02
CA GLU A 459 -12.39 -2.33 23.26
C GLU A 459 -12.23 -1.22 22.22
N GLY A 460 -12.46 -1.54 20.94
CA GLY A 460 -12.38 -0.56 19.86
C GLY A 460 -13.36 0.59 20.06
N LEU A 461 -14.63 0.29 20.37
CA LEU A 461 -15.64 1.31 20.66
C LEU A 461 -15.28 2.14 21.90
N LYS A 462 -14.76 1.51 22.96
CA LYS A 462 -14.29 2.22 24.15
C LYS A 462 -13.15 3.19 23.85
N ARG A 463 -12.21 2.82 22.98
CA ARG A 463 -11.09 3.70 22.58
C ARG A 463 -11.59 4.88 21.74
N LEU A 464 -12.48 4.62 20.79
CA LEU A 464 -13.03 5.65 19.91
C LEU A 464 -13.91 6.70 20.61
N HIS A 465 -14.52 6.36 21.76
CA HIS A 465 -15.26 7.34 22.56
C HIS A 465 -14.38 8.13 23.55
N LYS A 466 -13.09 7.80 23.66
CA LYS A 466 -12.11 8.52 24.50
C LYS A 466 -11.24 9.51 23.69
N ASP A 467 -11.09 9.27 22.39
CA ASP A 467 -10.41 10.14 21.42
C ASP A 467 -11.41 11.13 20.78
#